data_AF-F3FKD9-F1
#
_entry.id   AF-F3FKD9-F1
#
_cell.length_a   1.000
_cell.length_b   1.000
_cell.length_c   1.000
_cell.angle_alpha   90.00
_cell.angle_beta   90.00
_cell.angle_gamma   90.00
#
_symmetry.space_group_name_H-M   'P 1'
#
loop_
_entity.id
_entity.type
_entity.pdbx_description
1 polymer ?
#
loop_
_entity_poly.entity_id
_entity_poly.type
_entity_poly.pdbx_seq_one_letter_code
_entity_poly.pdbx_strand_id
1 'polypeptide(L)'
;NRAIYWSRSRGKLWRKGEESGHVQKLHELRLDCDADVIILMVEQIGGIACHTGRESCFYRVYENSGWKTVDPVLKDPDAIYPAGH
;
A
#
# COMPACT_ATOMS: atom_id res chain seq x y z
N ASN A 1 -13.64 0.39 10.59
CA ASN A 1 -13.19 1.36 9.57
C ASN A 1 -11.87 0.91 8.94
N ARG A 2 -11.89 0.44 7.69
CA ARG A 2 -10.70 -0.06 6.94
C ARG A 2 -10.66 0.56 5.55
N ALA A 3 -9.47 0.69 4.96
CA ALA A 3 -9.32 1.11 3.57
C ALA A 3 -9.80 0.00 2.60
N ILE A 4 -10.69 0.38 1.67
CA ILE A 4 -11.19 -0.47 0.59
C ILE A 4 -10.93 0.25 -0.71
N TYR A 5 -10.30 -0.43 -1.65
CA TYR A 5 -9.95 0.11 -2.95
C TYR A 5 -10.71 -0.63 -4.05
N TRP A 6 -10.86 0.00 -5.20
CA TRP A 6 -11.23 -0.70 -6.42
C TRP A 6 -9.98 -1.30 -7.08
N SER A 7 -9.91 -2.63 -7.17
CA SER A 7 -8.84 -3.30 -7.90
C SER A 7 -9.17 -3.29 -9.39
N ARG A 8 -8.41 -2.53 -10.18
CA ARG A 8 -8.59 -2.45 -11.64
C ARG A 8 -8.35 -3.78 -12.34
N SER A 9 -7.36 -4.55 -11.89
CA SER A 9 -7.05 -5.88 -12.48
C SER A 9 -8.06 -6.95 -12.09
N ARG A 10 -8.60 -6.91 -10.86
CA ARG A 10 -9.62 -7.87 -10.40
C ARG A 10 -11.04 -7.44 -10.77
N GLY A 11 -11.26 -6.21 -11.21
CA GLY A 11 -12.58 -5.66 -11.55
C GLY A 11 -13.57 -5.68 -10.37
N LYS A 12 -13.08 -5.53 -9.13
CA LYS A 12 -13.90 -5.60 -7.92
C LYS A 12 -13.33 -4.78 -6.76
N LEU A 13 -14.17 -4.53 -5.76
CA LEU A 13 -13.72 -4.00 -4.46
C LEU A 13 -12.74 -4.97 -3.80
N TRP A 14 -11.68 -4.43 -3.22
CA TRP A 14 -10.63 -5.17 -2.56
C TRP A 14 -10.29 -4.49 -1.23
N ARG A 15 -10.34 -5.25 -0.15
CA ARG A 15 -10.04 -4.75 1.20
C ARG A 15 -8.53 -4.87 1.41
N LYS A 16 -7.83 -3.75 1.63
CA LYS A 16 -6.37 -3.76 1.76
C LYS A 16 -5.95 -4.69 2.90
N GLY A 17 -5.10 -5.67 2.56
CA GLY A 17 -4.59 -6.66 3.50
C GLY A 17 -5.55 -7.81 3.80
N GLU A 18 -6.61 -8.03 3.01
CA GLU A 18 -7.51 -9.16 3.24
C GLU A 18 -6.85 -10.54 3.07
N GLU A 19 -5.80 -10.62 2.25
CA GLU A 19 -5.00 -11.84 2.06
C GLU A 19 -3.73 -11.83 2.92
N SER A 20 -3.05 -10.68 3.05
CA SER A 20 -1.73 -10.59 3.72
C SER A 20 -1.77 -10.23 5.20
N GLY A 21 -2.94 -9.87 5.76
CA GLY A 21 -3.07 -9.31 7.10
C GLY A 21 -2.54 -7.87 7.26
N HIS A 22 -1.94 -7.29 6.22
CA HIS A 22 -1.39 -5.92 6.23
C HIS A 22 -2.48 -4.87 6.00
N VAL A 23 -3.32 -4.69 7.03
CA VAL A 23 -4.54 -3.89 7.00
C VAL A 23 -4.26 -2.41 7.24
N GLN A 24 -5.03 -1.54 6.59
CA GLN A 24 -5.05 -0.10 6.88
C GLN A 24 -6.30 0.27 7.66
N LYS A 25 -6.11 0.69 8.92
CA LYS A 25 -7.19 1.18 9.79
C LYS A 25 -7.36 2.68 9.55
N LEU A 26 -8.56 3.09 9.17
CA LEU A 26 -8.85 4.46 8.76
C LEU A 26 -9.13 5.35 9.97
N HIS A 27 -8.49 6.51 10.03
CA HIS A 27 -8.69 7.55 11.04
C HIS A 27 -9.41 8.78 10.50
N GLU A 28 -9.03 9.25 9.32
CA GLU A 28 -9.54 10.49 8.73
C GLU A 28 -9.62 10.36 7.20
N LEU A 29 -10.59 11.06 6.60
CA LEU A 29 -10.71 11.27 5.16
C LEU A 29 -10.58 12.75 4.87
N ARG A 30 -9.77 13.11 3.88
CA ARG A 30 -9.71 14.48 3.35
C ARG A 30 -10.03 14.46 1.87
N LEU A 31 -10.71 15.51 1.40
CA LEU A 31 -10.96 15.78 -0.01
C LEU A 31 -10.03 16.89 -0.47
N ASP A 32 -9.68 16.87 -1.75
CA ASP A 32 -9.07 18.02 -2.43
C ASP A 32 -10.12 19.07 -2.84
N CYS A 33 -9.69 20.11 -3.56
CA CYS A 33 -10.50 21.31 -3.77
C CYS A 33 -11.65 21.13 -4.78
N ASP A 34 -11.51 20.22 -5.74
CA ASP A 34 -12.50 19.86 -6.75
C ASP A 34 -13.09 18.46 -6.54
N ALA A 35 -12.70 17.77 -5.46
CA ALA A 35 -13.28 16.53 -4.96
C ALA A 35 -13.11 15.32 -5.89
N ASP A 36 -11.99 15.24 -6.60
CA ASP A 36 -11.62 14.07 -7.42
C ASP A 36 -10.48 13.22 -6.82
N VAL A 37 -9.83 13.71 -5.75
CA VAL A 37 -8.88 12.95 -4.93
C VAL A 37 -9.29 12.90 -3.46
N ILE A 38 -9.07 11.73 -2.85
CA ILE A 38 -9.21 11.53 -1.40
C ILE A 38 -7.86 11.16 -0.79
N ILE A 39 -7.54 11.75 0.36
CA ILE A 39 -6.45 11.31 1.24
C ILE A 39 -7.04 10.48 2.38
N LEU A 40 -6.51 9.27 2.56
CA LEU A 40 -6.81 8.41 3.70
C LEU A 40 -5.71 8.57 4.76
N MET A 41 -6.03 9.14 5.91
CA MET A 41 -5.13 9.09 7.06
C MET A 41 -5.33 7.75 7.76
N VAL A 42 -4.32 6.89 7.75
CA VAL A 42 -4.43 5.49 8.18
C VAL A 42 -3.33 5.09 9.16
N GLU A 43 -3.67 4.17 10.05
CA GLU A 43 -2.71 3.36 10.80
C GLU A 43 -2.44 2.08 10.00
N GLN A 44 -1.19 1.85 9.60
CA GLN A 44 -0.77 0.64 8.87
C GLN A 44 -0.50 -0.50 9.86
N ILE A 45 -1.43 -1.45 9.92
CA ILE A 45 -1.29 -2.67 10.73
C ILE A 45 -0.51 -3.71 9.92
N GLY A 46 0.34 -4.47 10.61
CA GLY A 46 1.19 -5.48 9.98
C GLY A 46 2.52 -4.94 9.45
N GLY A 47 2.88 -3.70 9.76
CA GLY A 47 4.24 -3.16 9.63
C GLY A 47 4.65 -2.68 8.23
N ILE A 48 4.02 -3.14 7.16
CA ILE A 48 4.32 -2.70 5.79
C ILE A 48 3.05 -2.56 4.94
N ALA A 49 3.04 -1.61 4.00
CA ALA A 49 1.95 -1.47 3.04
C ALA A 49 2.23 -2.21 1.73
N CYS A 50 3.50 -2.28 1.31
CA CYS A 50 3.91 -2.77 -0.01
C CYS A 50 4.10 -4.29 -0.03
N HIS A 51 3.70 -4.92 -1.14
CA HIS A 51 3.92 -6.35 -1.38
C HIS A 51 5.39 -6.72 -1.61
N THR A 52 6.27 -5.74 -1.82
CA THR A 52 7.72 -5.99 -1.95
C THR A 52 8.44 -6.02 -0.61
N GLY A 53 7.72 -6.16 0.51
CA GLY A 53 8.34 -6.20 1.82
C GLY A 53 8.70 -4.84 2.44
N ARG A 54 8.28 -3.73 1.83
CA ARG A 54 8.67 -2.36 2.25
C ARG A 54 7.52 -1.60 2.87
N GLU A 55 7.83 -0.65 3.74
CA GLU A 55 6.83 0.19 4.40
C GLU A 55 5.90 0.87 3.38
N SER A 56 6.49 1.51 2.37
CA SER A 56 5.79 2.27 1.33
C SER A 56 6.04 1.67 -0.05
N CYS A 57 5.08 1.86 -0.97
CA CYS A 57 5.31 1.60 -2.40
C CYS A 57 6.25 2.64 -3.03
N PHE A 58 6.41 3.81 -2.40
CA PHE A 58 7.21 4.93 -2.89
C PHE A 58 8.68 4.83 -2.43
N TYR A 59 9.27 3.65 -2.53
CA TYR A 59 10.62 3.35 -2.06
C TYR A 59 11.74 3.70 -3.05
N ARG A 60 11.38 4.32 -4.17
CA ARG A 60 12.32 4.75 -5.22
C ARG A 60 12.28 6.26 -5.37
N VAL A 61 13.46 6.87 -5.37
CA VAL A 61 13.65 8.30 -5.62
C VAL A 61 14.37 8.48 -6.96
N TYR A 62 14.00 9.53 -7.70
CA TYR A 62 14.66 9.87 -8.95
C TYR A 62 15.83 10.82 -8.68
N GLU A 63 17.05 10.35 -8.94
CA GLU A 63 18.29 11.07 -8.67
C GLU A 63 19.29 10.84 -9.80
N ASN A 64 20.04 11.88 -10.18
CA ASN A 64 21.11 11.79 -11.19
C ASN A 64 20.66 11.07 -12.48
N SER A 65 19.47 11.44 -12.98
CA SER A 65 18.85 10.86 -14.17
C SER A 65 18.49 9.37 -14.07
N GLY A 66 18.33 8.81 -12.87
CA GLY A 66 17.94 7.41 -12.67
C GLY A 66 17.11 7.17 -11.41
N TRP A 67 16.40 6.04 -11.38
CA TRP A 67 15.66 5.59 -10.21
C TRP A 67 16.57 4.83 -9.25
N LYS A 68 16.58 5.23 -7.98
CA LYS A 68 17.34 4.57 -6.91
C LYS A 68 16.38 4.03 -5.87
N THR A 69 16.55 2.77 -5.49
CA THR A 69 15.86 2.19 -4.32
C THR A 69 16.55 2.74 -3.07
N VAL A 70 15.79 3.42 -2.22
CA VAL A 70 16.31 4.08 -1.02
C VAL A 70 15.79 3.47 0.28
N ASP A 71 14.66 2.75 0.24
CA ASP A 71 14.10 2.13 1.44
C ASP A 71 14.44 0.63 1.56
N PRO A 72 14.69 0.15 2.80
CA PRO A 72 15.02 -1.26 3.06
C PRO A 72 13.81 -2.19 2.91
N VAL A 73 14.09 -3.46 2.62
CA VAL A 73 13.11 -4.55 2.77
C VAL A 73 12.96 -4.85 4.26
N LEU A 74 11.75 -4.68 4.81
CA LEU A 74 11.42 -4.92 6.21
C LEU A 74 10.79 -6.30 6.45
N LYS A 75 10.19 -6.91 5.42
CA LYS A 75 9.68 -8.29 5.45
C LYS A 75 10.02 -9.02 4.16
N ASP A 76 10.25 -10.32 4.25
CA ASP A 76 10.43 -11.18 3.08
C ASP A 76 9.18 -11.16 2.18
N PRO A 77 9.27 -10.71 0.90
CA PRO A 77 8.15 -10.68 -0.03
C PRO A 77 7.47 -12.04 -0.23
N ASP A 78 8.25 -13.12 -0.25
CA ASP A 78 7.73 -14.47 -0.50
C ASP A 78 6.93 -15.01 0.70
N ALA A 79 7.13 -14.42 1.88
CA ALA A 79 6.35 -14.70 3.08
C ALA A 79 5.04 -13.90 3.16
N ILE A 80 4.82 -12.90 2.29
CA ILE A 80 3.61 -12.04 2.32
C ILE A 80 2.45 -12.73 1.61
N TYR A 81 2.73 -13.41 0.50
CA TYR A 81 1.77 -14.17 -0.28
C TYR A 81 2.37 -15.56 -0.54
N PRO A 82 1.85 -16.64 0.08
CA PRO A 82 2.36 -17.98 -0.19
C PRO A 82 2.19 -18.32 -1.68
N ALA A 83 3.17 -19.03 -2.25
CA ALA A 83 3.25 -19.36 -3.67
C ALA A 83 1.92 -19.94 -4.20
N GLY A 84 1.33 -19.26 -5.19
CA GLY A 84 0.00 -19.58 -5.74
C GLY A 84 -0.86 -18.36 -6.13
N HIS A 85 -0.35 -17.14 -5.92
CA HIS A 85 -0.89 -15.89 -6.48
C HIS A 85 -0.05 -15.37 -7.63
#